data_AF-A0A2U3Z263-F1
#
_entry.id   AF-A0A2U3Z263-F1
#
_cell.length_a   1.000
_cell.length_b   1.000
_cell.length_c   1.000
_cell.angle_alpha   90.00
_cell.angle_beta   90.00
_cell.angle_gamma   90.00
#
_symmetry.space_group_name_H-M   'P 1'
#
loop_
_entity.id
_entity.type
_entity.pdbx_description
1 polymer ?
#
loop_
_entity_poly.entity_id
_entity_poly.type
_entity_poly.pdbx_seq_one_letter_code
_entity_poly.pdbx_strand_id
1 'polypeptide(L)'
;MQPAGWAAVREAAGRDVLAADLRCSLFVSALRSYKRDSVLRPFPASYARHDCKDFEALLADASKLPSLEDLLQSSGDKDIRARDLVSWILSSKVLTIHSAGKSEFEKIQKLTGAPHTPVPVPDFLFEIEYSNPANAKFYETKGERDLIYAFHGSRLENFHSIIHNGLHCHLNKTSLFGEGTYLTSDLSLALIYSPHGLGWQRSLLGPILSCVAVCEVIDHPDVKCQTKKKDSKEIDRRRARIKHSEGGDIPPKYFVVTNNQLLRVKYLLVYSQKQPSRPSSQLSWFSSHWFTVVLSLYLLLLLIVSAINSSAFQHVWNRAKR
;
A
#
# COMPACT_ATOMS: atom_id res chain seq x y z
N MET A 1 -1.68 11.92 -22.39
CA MET A 1 -3.08 12.25 -22.05
C MET A 1 -3.11 13.69 -21.58
N GLN A 2 -3.94 14.57 -22.17
CA GLN A 2 -4.13 15.91 -21.62
C GLN A 2 -4.94 15.81 -20.31
N PRO A 3 -4.47 16.41 -19.20
CA PRO A 3 -5.15 16.35 -17.92
C PRO A 3 -6.50 17.08 -17.99
N ALA A 4 -7.46 16.64 -17.18
CA ALA A 4 -8.67 17.40 -16.95
C ALA A 4 -8.31 18.78 -16.36
N GLY A 5 -9.03 19.83 -16.75
CA GLY A 5 -8.77 21.17 -16.22
C GLY A 5 -8.90 21.20 -14.69
N TRP A 6 -8.02 21.97 -14.02
CA TRP A 6 -7.93 22.04 -12.56
C TRP A 6 -9.28 22.26 -11.86
N ALA A 7 -10.19 23.03 -12.45
CA ALA A 7 -11.52 23.28 -11.88
C ALA A 7 -12.33 21.98 -11.65
N ALA A 8 -12.37 21.09 -12.65
CA ALA A 8 -13.10 19.81 -12.55
C ALA A 8 -12.43 18.87 -11.54
N VAL A 9 -11.09 18.88 -11.49
CA VAL A 9 -10.31 18.09 -10.53
C VAL A 9 -10.55 18.58 -9.11
N ARG A 10 -10.55 19.91 -8.90
CA ARG A 10 -10.84 20.54 -7.60
C ARG A 10 -12.23 20.17 -7.10
N GLU A 11 -13.23 20.20 -7.98
CA GLU A 11 -14.59 19.79 -7.63
C GLU A 11 -14.67 18.29 -7.27
N ALA A 12 -14.05 17.42 -8.08
CA ALA A 12 -14.04 15.98 -7.82
C ALA A 12 -13.31 15.64 -6.51
N ALA A 13 -12.15 16.25 -6.26
CA ALA A 13 -11.40 16.10 -5.01
C ALA A 13 -12.18 16.66 -3.81
N GLY A 14 -12.91 17.76 -3.98
CA GLY A 14 -13.76 18.34 -2.92
C GLY A 14 -14.95 17.45 -2.54
N ARG A 15 -15.50 16.67 -3.49
CA ARG A 15 -16.58 15.72 -3.22
C ARG A 15 -16.13 14.53 -2.37
N ASP A 16 -14.89 14.09 -2.54
CA ASP A 16 -14.33 12.98 -1.76
C ASP A 16 -12.82 13.18 -1.53
N VAL A 17 -12.51 13.97 -0.51
CA VAL A 17 -11.13 14.39 -0.20
C VAL A 17 -10.27 13.20 0.22
N LEU A 18 -10.84 12.23 0.95
CA LEU A 18 -10.11 11.06 1.42
C LEU A 18 -9.74 10.12 0.25
N ALA A 19 -10.63 9.92 -0.71
CA ALA A 19 -10.31 9.10 -1.90
C ALA A 19 -9.26 9.78 -2.79
N ALA A 20 -9.32 11.11 -2.92
CA ALA A 20 -8.29 11.88 -3.61
C ALA A 20 -6.93 11.81 -2.88
N ASP A 21 -6.93 11.96 -1.56
CA ASP A 21 -5.74 11.82 -0.71
C ASP A 21 -5.11 10.42 -0.82
N LEU A 22 -5.93 9.36 -0.81
CA LEU A 22 -5.47 7.99 -1.00
C LEU A 22 -4.67 7.86 -2.31
N ARG A 23 -5.21 8.39 -3.42
CA ARG A 23 -4.56 8.30 -4.73
C ARG A 23 -3.21 9.03 -4.73
N CYS A 24 -3.13 10.20 -4.10
CA CYS A 24 -1.87 10.90 -3.89
C CYS A 24 -0.90 10.08 -3.03
N SER A 25 -1.39 9.48 -1.95
CA SER A 25 -0.61 8.66 -1.02
C SER A 25 0.01 7.43 -1.69
N LEU A 26 -0.79 6.72 -2.50
CA LEU A 26 -0.33 5.55 -3.26
C LEU A 26 0.65 5.95 -4.37
N PHE A 27 0.38 7.05 -5.07
CA PHE A 27 1.30 7.62 -6.07
C PHE A 27 2.67 7.95 -5.45
N VAL A 28 2.68 8.67 -4.33
CA VAL A 28 3.92 9.06 -3.63
C VAL A 28 4.66 7.82 -3.11
N SER A 29 3.94 6.82 -2.62
CA SER A 29 4.54 5.55 -2.19
C SER A 29 5.26 4.84 -3.34
N ALA A 30 4.59 4.72 -4.50
CA ALA A 30 5.16 4.14 -5.71
C ALA A 30 6.39 4.91 -6.22
N LEU A 31 6.32 6.25 -6.22
CA LEU A 31 7.40 7.13 -6.65
C LEU A 31 8.64 7.05 -5.75
N ARG A 32 8.44 7.00 -4.43
CA ARG A 32 9.56 6.95 -3.46
C ARG A 32 10.25 5.60 -3.40
N SER A 33 9.56 4.53 -3.82
CA SER A 33 10.13 3.19 -3.85
C SER A 33 11.42 3.12 -4.65
N TYR A 34 12.36 2.25 -4.23
CA TYR A 34 13.51 1.87 -5.05
C TYR A 34 13.08 1.11 -6.32
N LYS A 35 11.86 0.53 -6.32
CA LYS A 35 11.24 -0.15 -7.47
C LYS A 35 10.44 0.79 -8.37
N ARG A 36 10.58 2.12 -8.23
CA ARG A 36 9.73 3.12 -8.91
C ARG A 36 9.59 2.92 -10.42
N ASP A 37 10.61 2.39 -11.10
CA ASP A 37 10.52 2.13 -12.54
C ASP A 37 9.45 1.09 -12.92
N SER A 38 9.27 0.07 -12.09
CA SER A 38 8.29 -1.01 -12.31
C SER A 38 6.95 -0.72 -11.65
N VAL A 39 6.91 -0.05 -10.49
CA VAL A 39 5.67 0.14 -9.72
C VAL A 39 4.96 1.47 -9.98
N LEU A 40 5.65 2.52 -10.45
CA LEU A 40 5.00 3.79 -10.82
C LEU A 40 4.47 3.72 -12.26
N ARG A 41 3.47 2.86 -12.46
CA ARG A 41 2.78 2.65 -13.73
C ARG A 41 1.28 2.76 -13.49
N PRO A 42 0.55 3.69 -14.13
CA PRO A 42 1.00 4.64 -15.15
C PRO A 42 1.98 5.68 -14.61
N PHE A 43 2.75 6.29 -15.52
CA PHE A 43 3.74 7.33 -15.22
C PHE A 43 3.29 8.66 -15.87
N PRO A 44 3.47 9.82 -15.21
CA PRO A 44 3.05 11.11 -15.77
C PRO A 44 3.90 11.49 -16.98
N ALA A 45 3.26 11.56 -18.15
CA ALA A 45 3.96 11.81 -19.43
C ALA A 45 4.68 13.17 -19.47
N SER A 46 4.27 14.16 -18.68
CA SER A 46 4.97 15.45 -18.55
C SER A 46 6.37 15.32 -17.96
N TYR A 47 6.68 14.22 -17.28
CA TYR A 47 8.00 13.91 -16.72
C TYR A 47 8.73 12.84 -17.55
N ALA A 48 8.23 12.52 -18.75
CA ALA A 48 8.86 11.57 -19.66
C ALA A 48 9.32 12.32 -20.91
N ARG A 49 10.58 12.12 -21.30
CA ARG A 49 11.13 12.59 -22.58
C ARG A 49 11.52 11.37 -23.39
N HIS A 50 10.70 11.05 -24.39
CA HIS A 50 10.82 9.83 -25.19
C HIS A 50 10.76 8.61 -24.26
N ASP A 51 11.81 7.77 -24.22
CA ASP A 51 11.88 6.60 -23.35
C ASP A 51 12.55 6.88 -21.98
N CYS A 52 13.01 8.11 -21.74
CA CYS A 52 13.66 8.50 -20.49
C CYS A 52 12.63 9.11 -19.52
N LYS A 53 12.42 8.44 -18.38
CA LYS A 53 11.61 8.93 -17.26
C LYS A 53 12.46 9.79 -16.33
N ASP A 54 12.06 11.05 -16.13
CA ASP A 54 12.72 12.00 -15.24
C ASP A 54 12.18 11.86 -13.81
N PHE A 55 12.64 10.82 -13.11
CA PHE A 55 12.23 10.55 -11.73
C PHE A 55 12.72 11.62 -10.75
N GLU A 56 13.86 12.26 -11.03
CA GLU A 56 14.43 13.28 -10.14
C GLU A 56 13.59 14.56 -10.13
N ALA A 57 13.19 15.05 -11.32
CA ALA A 57 12.25 16.17 -11.41
C ALA A 57 10.92 15.83 -10.73
N LEU A 58 10.40 14.61 -10.97
CA LEU A 58 9.13 14.18 -10.38
C LEU A 58 9.20 14.07 -8.85
N LEU A 59 10.30 13.56 -8.29
CA LEU A 59 10.53 13.53 -6.85
C LEU A 59 10.62 14.93 -6.26
N ALA A 60 11.34 15.83 -6.92
CA ALA A 60 11.48 17.22 -6.48
C ALA A 60 10.12 17.92 -6.41
N ASP A 61 9.26 17.77 -7.41
CA ASP A 61 7.93 18.36 -7.42
C ASP A 61 6.97 17.65 -6.43
N ALA A 62 7.01 16.31 -6.35
CA ALA A 62 6.22 15.56 -5.38
C ALA A 62 6.58 15.90 -3.92
N SER A 63 7.85 16.22 -3.64
CA SER A 63 8.29 16.63 -2.29
C SER A 63 7.73 17.98 -1.84
N LYS A 64 7.35 18.83 -2.80
CA LYS A 64 6.81 20.17 -2.58
C LYS A 64 5.29 20.21 -2.53
N LEU A 65 4.61 19.09 -2.82
CA LEU A 65 3.15 19.00 -2.80
C LEU A 65 2.61 19.43 -1.42
N PRO A 66 1.74 20.47 -1.35
CA PRO A 66 1.03 20.84 -0.15
C PRO A 66 -0.06 19.82 0.18
N SER A 67 -0.61 19.86 1.40
CA SER A 67 -1.75 18.98 1.74
C SER A 67 -2.89 19.22 0.75
N LEU A 68 -3.76 18.22 0.57
CA LEU A 68 -4.84 18.35 -0.39
C LEU A 68 -5.81 19.47 0.03
N GLU A 69 -6.04 19.64 1.33
CA GLU A 69 -6.85 20.75 1.87
C GLU A 69 -6.25 22.12 1.51
N ASP A 70 -4.94 22.31 1.74
CA ASP A 70 -4.24 23.56 1.39
C ASP A 70 -4.33 23.83 -0.13
N LEU A 71 -4.13 22.79 -0.94
CA LEU A 71 -4.16 22.91 -2.40
C LEU A 71 -5.56 23.29 -2.89
N LEU A 72 -6.62 22.70 -2.33
CA LEU A 72 -8.01 22.97 -2.67
C LEU A 72 -8.49 24.32 -2.17
N GLN A 73 -7.91 24.88 -1.10
CA GLN A 73 -8.24 26.21 -0.57
C GLN A 73 -7.45 27.33 -1.26
N SER A 74 -6.28 27.02 -1.85
CA SER A 74 -5.44 28.01 -2.54
C SER A 74 -6.19 28.74 -3.67
N SER A 75 -6.10 30.07 -3.69
CA SER A 75 -6.62 30.93 -4.76
C SER A 75 -5.48 31.55 -5.59
N GLY A 76 -5.71 31.78 -6.89
CA GLY A 76 -4.74 32.35 -7.83
C GLY A 76 -3.76 31.34 -8.45
N ASP A 77 -2.78 31.81 -9.23
CA ASP A 77 -1.81 31.01 -10.03
C ASP A 77 -0.64 30.41 -9.22
N LYS A 78 -0.77 30.32 -7.89
CA LYS A 78 0.23 29.62 -7.07
C LYS A 78 0.10 28.10 -7.29
N ASP A 79 1.23 27.40 -7.21
CA ASP A 79 1.32 25.94 -7.24
C ASP A 79 0.84 25.24 -8.54
N ILE A 80 1.01 25.87 -9.70
CA ILE A 80 0.64 25.30 -11.02
C ILE A 80 1.17 23.86 -11.18
N ARG A 81 2.46 23.61 -10.90
CA ARG A 81 3.04 22.26 -11.00
C ARG A 81 2.38 21.24 -10.07
N ALA A 82 2.01 21.65 -8.85
CA ALA A 82 1.32 20.76 -7.91
C ALA A 82 -0.09 20.44 -8.41
N ARG A 83 -0.80 21.45 -8.91
CA ARG A 83 -2.14 21.29 -9.49
C ARG A 83 -2.12 20.40 -10.73
N ASP A 84 -1.14 20.56 -11.61
CA ASP A 84 -0.97 19.71 -12.79
C ASP A 84 -0.71 18.26 -12.39
N LEU A 85 0.16 18.04 -11.41
CA LEU A 85 0.49 16.70 -10.93
C LEU A 85 -0.70 16.04 -10.24
N VAL A 86 -1.41 16.73 -9.35
CA VAL A 86 -2.62 16.21 -8.69
C VAL A 86 -3.73 15.99 -9.71
N SER A 87 -3.91 16.90 -10.69
CA SER A 87 -4.85 16.70 -11.80
C SER A 87 -4.55 15.44 -12.57
N TRP A 88 -3.27 15.18 -12.87
CA TRP A 88 -2.88 13.93 -13.52
C TRP A 88 -3.19 12.71 -12.64
N ILE A 89 -2.82 12.72 -11.35
CA ILE A 89 -3.10 11.62 -10.40
C ILE A 89 -4.60 11.30 -10.36
N LEU A 90 -5.44 12.35 -10.41
CA LEU A 90 -6.89 12.23 -10.28
C LEU A 90 -7.64 11.98 -11.60
N SER A 91 -6.98 12.11 -12.76
CA SER A 91 -7.60 12.11 -14.11
C SER A 91 -8.00 10.75 -14.73
N SER A 92 -7.94 9.65 -13.98
CA SER A 92 -8.32 8.33 -14.49
C SER A 92 -9.71 8.33 -15.14
N LYS A 93 -9.79 7.85 -16.39
CA LYS A 93 -11.05 7.66 -17.13
C LYS A 93 -11.62 6.26 -16.99
N VAL A 94 -10.82 5.32 -16.48
CA VAL A 94 -11.17 3.88 -16.43
C VAL A 94 -11.90 3.53 -15.14
N LEU A 95 -11.58 4.23 -14.06
CA LEU A 95 -12.09 4.00 -12.72
C LEU A 95 -12.08 5.28 -11.90
N THR A 96 -12.93 5.30 -10.88
CA THR A 96 -12.95 6.25 -9.78
C THR A 96 -12.93 5.50 -8.45
N ILE A 97 -12.55 6.19 -7.37
CA ILE A 97 -12.48 5.62 -6.02
C ILE A 97 -13.38 6.46 -5.12
N HIS A 98 -14.14 5.77 -4.26
CA HIS A 98 -15.06 6.37 -3.32
C HIS A 98 -14.77 5.89 -1.90
N SER A 99 -14.83 6.81 -0.94
CA SER A 99 -14.81 6.49 0.48
C SER A 99 -16.07 5.71 0.84
N ALA A 100 -15.90 4.61 1.57
CA ALA A 100 -16.98 3.72 1.97
C ALA A 100 -17.04 3.61 3.51
N GLY A 101 -18.26 3.44 4.02
CA GLY A 101 -18.53 3.40 5.46
C GLY A 101 -18.40 2.00 6.07
N LYS A 102 -18.61 1.93 7.39
CA LYS A 102 -18.54 0.68 8.17
C LYS A 102 -19.51 -0.41 7.66
N SER A 103 -20.68 -0.03 7.13
CA SER A 103 -21.65 -0.98 6.57
C SER A 103 -21.11 -1.78 5.40
N GLU A 104 -20.26 -1.19 4.55
CA GLU A 104 -19.62 -1.91 3.46
C GLU A 104 -18.56 -2.88 3.99
N PHE A 105 -17.89 -2.58 5.10
CA PHE A 105 -16.98 -3.53 5.73
C PHE A 105 -17.71 -4.76 6.27
N GLU A 106 -18.87 -4.58 6.91
CA GLU A 106 -19.71 -5.70 7.36
C GLU A 106 -20.20 -6.56 6.18
N LYS A 107 -20.54 -5.92 5.06
CA LYS A 107 -20.89 -6.62 3.81
C LYS A 107 -19.71 -7.42 3.27
N ILE A 108 -18.49 -6.85 3.25
CA ILE A 108 -17.27 -7.57 2.85
C ILE A 108 -17.07 -8.79 3.75
N GLN A 109 -17.20 -8.65 5.08
CA GLN A 109 -17.07 -9.78 6.01
C GLN A 109 -18.10 -10.88 5.74
N LYS A 110 -19.34 -10.53 5.38
CA LYS A 110 -20.36 -11.52 4.98
C LYS A 110 -20.00 -12.23 3.67
N LEU A 111 -19.46 -11.49 2.70
CA LEU A 111 -19.09 -12.02 1.37
C LEU A 111 -17.82 -12.89 1.40
N THR A 112 -16.86 -12.58 2.27
CA THR A 112 -15.60 -13.35 2.40
C THR A 112 -15.69 -14.46 3.45
N GLY A 113 -16.73 -14.45 4.27
CA GLY A 113 -16.91 -15.34 5.41
C GLY A 113 -16.37 -14.75 6.72
N ALA A 114 -16.92 -15.24 7.84
CA ALA A 114 -16.52 -14.79 9.17
C ALA A 114 -15.03 -15.06 9.43
N PRO A 115 -14.27 -14.07 9.93
CA PRO A 115 -12.87 -14.26 10.22
C PRO A 115 -12.71 -15.29 11.35
N HIS A 116 -11.85 -16.28 11.12
CA HIS A 116 -11.56 -17.33 12.12
C HIS A 116 -10.67 -16.82 13.25
N THR A 117 -9.94 -15.74 13.01
CA THR A 117 -9.02 -15.08 13.93
C THR A 117 -9.45 -13.62 14.09
N PRO A 118 -9.21 -13.00 15.27
CA PRO A 118 -9.42 -11.57 15.42
C PRO A 118 -8.57 -10.80 14.40
N VAL A 119 -9.22 -9.94 13.61
CA VAL A 119 -8.56 -9.09 12.61
C VAL A 119 -8.83 -7.63 12.93
N PRO A 120 -7.85 -6.72 12.72
CA PRO A 120 -8.07 -5.30 12.90
C PRO A 120 -9.12 -4.78 11.91
N VAL A 121 -9.96 -3.86 12.38
CA VAL A 121 -10.88 -3.09 11.53
C VAL A 121 -10.05 -2.05 10.78
N PRO A 122 -10.23 -1.86 9.46
CA PRO A 122 -9.52 -0.83 8.72
C PRO A 122 -9.92 0.57 9.21
N ASP A 123 -8.93 1.48 9.27
CA ASP A 123 -9.18 2.88 9.62
C ASP A 123 -9.96 3.59 8.49
N PHE A 124 -9.69 3.20 7.24
CA PHE A 124 -10.39 3.71 6.06
C PHE A 124 -10.75 2.58 5.09
N LEU A 125 -11.91 2.71 4.45
CA LEU A 125 -12.40 1.78 3.44
C LEU A 125 -12.72 2.56 2.17
N PHE A 126 -12.32 2.02 1.03
CA PHE A 126 -12.61 2.60 -0.27
C PHE A 126 -13.18 1.56 -1.24
N GLU A 127 -14.11 1.98 -2.07
CA GLU A 127 -14.68 1.20 -3.18
C GLU A 127 -14.14 1.72 -4.51
N ILE A 128 -13.84 0.81 -5.44
CA ILE A 128 -13.48 1.12 -6.81
C ILE A 128 -14.72 0.95 -7.69
N GLU A 129 -15.06 2.02 -8.40
CA GLU A 129 -16.09 2.01 -9.43
C GLU A 129 -15.41 2.08 -10.81
N TYR A 130 -15.73 1.11 -11.66
CA TYR A 130 -15.19 1.02 -13.02
C TYR A 130 -16.12 1.70 -14.01
N SER A 131 -15.54 2.39 -14.99
CA SER A 131 -16.26 2.98 -16.13
C SER A 131 -17.11 1.95 -16.87
N ASN A 132 -18.20 2.41 -17.51
CA ASN A 132 -19.17 1.55 -18.19
C ASN A 132 -18.54 0.51 -19.13
N PRO A 133 -17.57 0.84 -20.01
CA PRO A 133 -16.96 -0.16 -20.90
C PRO A 133 -16.20 -1.26 -20.14
N ALA A 134 -15.42 -0.88 -19.11
CA ALA A 134 -14.68 -1.84 -18.30
C ALA A 134 -15.61 -2.69 -17.42
N ASN A 135 -16.66 -2.06 -16.88
CA ASN A 135 -17.66 -2.72 -16.06
C ASN A 135 -18.49 -3.73 -16.88
N ALA A 136 -18.99 -3.31 -18.05
CA ALA A 136 -19.75 -4.17 -18.95
C ALA A 136 -18.95 -5.39 -19.39
N LYS A 137 -17.68 -5.21 -19.78
CA LYS A 137 -16.79 -6.31 -20.16
C LYS A 137 -16.61 -7.35 -19.04
N PHE A 138 -16.51 -6.89 -17.78
CA PHE A 138 -16.40 -7.81 -16.64
C PHE A 138 -17.68 -8.63 -16.45
N TYR A 139 -18.86 -8.00 -16.52
CA TYR A 139 -20.14 -8.70 -16.39
C TYR A 139 -20.46 -9.60 -17.59
N GLU A 140 -20.03 -9.23 -18.80
CA GLU A 140 -20.07 -10.10 -19.98
C GLU A 140 -19.22 -11.35 -19.76
N THR A 141 -17.99 -11.19 -19.25
CA THR A 141 -17.10 -12.31 -18.92
C THR A 141 -17.67 -13.20 -17.81
N LYS A 142 -18.35 -12.59 -16.83
CA LYS A 142 -19.03 -13.31 -15.73
C LYS A 142 -20.17 -14.17 -16.28
N GLY A 143 -21.02 -13.62 -17.13
CA GLY A 143 -22.28 -14.25 -17.52
C GLY A 143 -23.11 -14.68 -16.31
N GLU A 144 -23.61 -15.92 -16.34
CA GLU A 144 -24.43 -16.53 -15.28
C GLU A 144 -23.62 -17.07 -14.08
N ARG A 145 -22.29 -16.90 -14.07
CA ARG A 145 -21.44 -17.44 -12.99
C ARG A 145 -21.54 -16.63 -11.71
N ASP A 146 -21.32 -17.28 -10.58
CA ASP A 146 -21.26 -16.60 -9.28
C ASP A 146 -19.97 -15.77 -9.12
N LEU A 147 -20.01 -14.80 -8.19
CA LEU A 147 -18.85 -14.03 -7.77
C LEU A 147 -18.34 -14.51 -6.41
N ILE A 148 -17.03 -14.63 -6.29
CA ILE A 148 -16.30 -14.92 -5.06
C ILE A 148 -15.54 -13.67 -4.65
N TYR A 149 -15.57 -13.33 -3.36
CA TYR A 149 -14.78 -12.24 -2.80
C TYR A 149 -13.57 -12.80 -2.06
N ALA A 150 -12.39 -12.27 -2.35
CA ALA A 150 -11.15 -12.71 -1.70
C ALA A 150 -10.16 -11.55 -1.53
N PHE A 151 -9.29 -11.64 -0.54
CA PHE A 151 -8.30 -10.64 -0.21
C PHE A 151 -6.98 -10.88 -0.95
N HIS A 152 -6.31 -9.78 -1.32
CA HIS A 152 -4.94 -9.75 -1.81
C HIS A 152 -4.12 -8.78 -0.98
N GLY A 153 -3.09 -9.29 -0.30
CA GLY A 153 -2.13 -8.45 0.40
C GLY A 153 -0.95 -8.06 -0.49
N SER A 154 -0.52 -6.81 -0.40
CA SER A 154 0.65 -6.33 -1.14
C SER A 154 1.35 -5.20 -0.39
N ARG A 155 2.60 -4.91 -0.76
CA ARG A 155 3.31 -3.72 -0.26
C ARG A 155 2.65 -2.45 -0.81
N LEU A 156 2.58 -1.40 0.01
CA LEU A 156 1.88 -0.16 -0.30
C LEU A 156 2.29 0.43 -1.67
N GLU A 157 3.57 0.41 -2.00
CA GLU A 157 4.09 1.01 -3.23
C GLU A 157 3.58 0.33 -4.53
N ASN A 158 2.99 -0.87 -4.43
CA ASN A 158 2.44 -1.58 -5.57
C ASN A 158 1.02 -1.10 -5.92
N PHE A 159 0.30 -0.50 -4.97
CA PHE A 159 -1.14 -0.25 -5.12
C PHE A 159 -1.50 0.81 -6.17
N HIS A 160 -0.60 1.76 -6.46
CA HIS A 160 -0.76 2.66 -7.62
C HIS A 160 -0.92 1.86 -8.92
N SER A 161 -0.02 0.91 -9.17
CA SER A 161 -0.11 0.05 -10.35
C SER A 161 -1.26 -0.94 -10.28
N ILE A 162 -1.55 -1.51 -9.11
CA ILE A 162 -2.66 -2.48 -8.95
C ILE A 162 -3.99 -1.83 -9.31
N ILE A 163 -4.23 -0.59 -8.87
CA ILE A 163 -5.47 0.13 -9.17
C ILE A 163 -5.61 0.37 -10.68
N HIS A 164 -4.56 0.86 -11.33
CA HIS A 164 -4.66 1.30 -12.72
C HIS A 164 -4.50 0.18 -13.75
N ASN A 165 -3.72 -0.87 -13.44
CA ASN A 165 -3.40 -1.95 -14.38
C ASN A 165 -3.98 -3.30 -13.96
N GLY A 166 -4.58 -3.39 -12.76
CA GLY A 166 -5.03 -4.64 -12.17
C GLY A 166 -3.91 -5.46 -11.52
N LEU A 167 -4.27 -6.63 -11.00
CA LEU A 167 -3.33 -7.60 -10.45
C LEU A 167 -2.76 -8.43 -11.60
N HIS A 168 -1.48 -8.25 -11.93
CA HIS A 168 -0.85 -8.97 -13.05
C HIS A 168 -0.43 -10.39 -12.63
N CYS A 169 -1.20 -11.40 -13.06
CA CYS A 169 -0.94 -12.84 -12.82
C CYS A 169 0.48 -13.29 -13.19
N HIS A 170 1.08 -12.73 -14.26
CA HIS A 170 2.38 -13.17 -14.80
C HIS A 170 3.61 -12.54 -14.14
N LEU A 171 3.43 -11.58 -13.23
CA LEU A 171 4.56 -11.00 -12.48
C LEU A 171 4.94 -11.82 -11.25
N ASN A 172 4.13 -12.83 -10.90
CA ASN A 172 4.36 -13.76 -9.77
C ASN A 172 4.97 -15.08 -10.26
N LYS A 173 6.15 -15.02 -10.90
CA LYS A 173 6.78 -16.19 -11.54
C LYS A 173 7.38 -17.20 -10.56
N THR A 174 7.64 -16.80 -9.32
CA THR A 174 8.24 -17.64 -8.28
C THR A 174 7.23 -17.85 -7.17
N SER A 175 6.38 -18.87 -7.29
CA SER A 175 5.48 -19.22 -6.21
C SER A 175 5.32 -20.72 -6.07
N LEU A 176 5.24 -21.16 -4.81
CA LEU A 176 5.21 -22.55 -4.39
C LEU A 176 4.10 -23.37 -5.09
N PHE A 177 2.97 -22.72 -5.43
CA PHE A 177 1.82 -23.41 -6.02
C PHE A 177 1.65 -23.17 -7.54
N GLY A 178 2.60 -22.50 -8.20
CA GLY A 178 2.57 -22.18 -9.64
C GLY A 178 2.33 -20.70 -9.95
N GLU A 179 2.21 -20.37 -11.24
CA GLU A 179 2.00 -18.99 -11.66
C GLU A 179 0.55 -18.53 -11.46
N GLY A 180 0.38 -17.28 -10.99
CA GLY A 180 -0.92 -16.65 -10.89
C GLY A 180 -1.02 -15.57 -9.81
N THR A 181 -2.20 -14.99 -9.69
CA THR A 181 -2.53 -14.04 -8.62
C THR A 181 -3.04 -14.81 -7.41
N TYR A 182 -2.32 -14.69 -6.30
CA TYR A 182 -2.64 -15.32 -5.03
C TYR A 182 -3.63 -14.46 -4.25
N LEU A 183 -4.75 -15.07 -3.90
CA LEU A 183 -5.79 -14.49 -3.06
C LEU A 183 -6.07 -15.41 -1.87
N THR A 184 -6.72 -14.88 -0.84
CA THR A 184 -7.14 -15.64 0.34
C THR A 184 -8.52 -15.20 0.82
N SER A 185 -9.35 -16.11 1.32
CA SER A 185 -10.60 -15.74 2.00
C SER A 185 -10.36 -15.22 3.42
N ASP A 186 -9.14 -15.39 3.95
CA ASP A 186 -8.76 -15.00 5.31
C ASP A 186 -7.99 -13.68 5.32
N LEU A 187 -8.59 -12.63 5.88
CA LEU A 187 -7.99 -11.30 5.99
C LEU A 187 -6.70 -11.32 6.82
N SER A 188 -6.63 -12.13 7.89
CA SER A 188 -5.43 -12.19 8.74
C SER A 188 -4.20 -12.65 7.95
N LEU A 189 -4.41 -13.49 6.95
CA LEU A 189 -3.36 -13.97 6.05
C LEU A 189 -2.95 -12.92 5.02
N ALA A 190 -3.91 -12.18 4.46
CA ALA A 190 -3.61 -11.08 3.55
C ALA A 190 -2.84 -9.94 4.23
N LEU A 191 -3.11 -9.69 5.52
CA LEU A 191 -2.40 -8.68 6.32
C LEU A 191 -0.90 -8.98 6.46
N ILE A 192 -0.49 -10.25 6.52
CA ILE A 192 0.93 -10.65 6.58
C ILE A 192 1.69 -10.17 5.33
N TYR A 193 1.03 -10.16 4.17
CA TYR A 193 1.59 -9.67 2.91
C TYR A 193 1.43 -8.16 2.70
N SER A 194 0.83 -7.46 3.68
CA SER A 194 0.51 -6.03 3.62
C SER A 194 1.25 -5.26 4.72
N PRO A 195 2.60 -5.22 4.70
CA PRO A 195 3.35 -4.47 5.70
C PRO A 195 3.06 -2.97 5.55
N HIS A 196 3.23 -2.24 6.65
CA HIS A 196 3.19 -0.78 6.64
C HIS A 196 4.28 -0.22 5.73
N GLY A 197 3.91 0.70 4.85
CA GLY A 197 4.79 1.40 3.93
C GLY A 197 4.67 2.91 4.09
N LEU A 198 5.69 3.63 3.61
CA LEU A 198 5.65 5.09 3.56
C LEU A 198 4.70 5.53 2.44
N GLY A 199 3.67 6.28 2.81
CA GLY A 199 2.76 6.95 1.90
C GLY A 199 3.21 8.39 1.67
N TRP A 200 2.26 9.32 1.76
CA TRP A 200 2.51 10.75 1.62
C TRP A 200 2.55 11.45 2.97
N GLN A 201 3.59 12.28 3.18
CA GLN A 201 3.84 12.89 4.50
C GLN A 201 2.72 13.84 4.96
N ARG A 202 2.02 14.47 4.01
CA ARG A 202 0.92 15.41 4.27
C ARG A 202 -0.45 14.78 4.03
N SER A 203 -0.52 13.45 4.03
CA SER A 203 -1.74 12.68 3.85
C SER A 203 -2.69 12.83 5.03
N LEU A 204 -3.98 13.04 4.75
CA LEU A 204 -5.05 12.98 5.74
C LEU A 204 -5.21 11.58 6.36
N LEU A 205 -4.77 10.54 5.64
CA LEU A 205 -4.79 9.15 6.10
C LEU A 205 -3.62 8.82 7.03
N GLY A 206 -2.64 9.73 7.13
CA GLY A 206 -1.38 9.53 7.85
C GLY A 206 -0.23 9.08 6.94
N PRO A 207 1.02 9.29 7.38
CA PRO A 207 2.21 9.11 6.53
C PRO A 207 2.63 7.65 6.33
N ILE A 208 2.10 6.73 7.14
CA ILE A 208 2.47 5.31 7.13
C ILE A 208 1.20 4.47 7.04
N LEU A 209 1.06 3.75 5.93
CA LEU A 209 -0.16 3.03 5.58
C LEU A 209 0.14 1.57 5.26
N SER A 210 -0.77 0.67 5.63
CA SER A 210 -0.90 -0.67 5.07
C SER A 210 -2.19 -0.73 4.24
N CYS A 211 -2.18 -1.49 3.15
CA CYS A 211 -3.34 -1.63 2.27
C CYS A 211 -3.56 -3.08 1.87
N VAL A 212 -4.82 -3.52 1.91
CA VAL A 212 -5.28 -4.84 1.44
C VAL A 212 -6.33 -4.63 0.35
N ALA A 213 -6.18 -5.31 -0.78
CA ALA A 213 -7.21 -5.32 -1.82
C ALA A 213 -8.27 -6.38 -1.53
N VAL A 214 -9.55 -6.05 -1.72
CA VAL A 214 -10.65 -7.01 -1.83
C VAL A 214 -10.99 -7.16 -3.29
N CYS A 215 -10.90 -8.37 -3.82
CA CYS A 215 -11.10 -8.68 -5.23
C CYS A 215 -12.45 -9.36 -5.44
N GLU A 216 -13.15 -8.94 -6.50
CA GLU A 216 -14.24 -9.71 -7.11
C GLU A 216 -13.63 -10.71 -8.08
N VAL A 217 -13.96 -11.98 -7.92
CA VAL A 217 -13.45 -13.09 -8.73
C VAL A 217 -14.62 -13.87 -9.33
N ILE A 218 -14.62 -14.08 -10.64
CA ILE A 218 -15.62 -14.87 -11.35
C ILE A 218 -15.37 -16.36 -11.04
N ASP A 219 -16.39 -17.09 -10.58
CA ASP A 219 -16.25 -18.52 -10.31
C ASP A 219 -16.09 -19.32 -11.63
N HIS A 220 -14.83 -19.57 -11.98
CA HIS A 220 -14.40 -20.15 -13.25
C HIS A 220 -13.42 -21.31 -13.01
N PRO A 221 -13.37 -22.32 -13.89
CA PRO A 221 -12.38 -23.43 -13.79
C PRO A 221 -10.90 -23.00 -13.74
N ASP A 222 -10.57 -21.80 -14.21
CA ASP A 222 -9.22 -21.22 -14.16
C ASP A 222 -8.88 -20.58 -12.81
N VAL A 223 -9.87 -20.45 -11.91
CA VAL A 223 -9.65 -20.13 -10.50
C VAL A 223 -9.38 -21.43 -9.77
N LYS A 224 -8.14 -21.58 -9.29
CA LYS A 224 -7.67 -22.78 -8.60
C LYS A 224 -7.85 -22.61 -7.11
N CYS A 225 -8.61 -23.50 -6.48
CA CYS A 225 -9.01 -23.42 -5.09
C CYS A 225 -9.52 -24.78 -4.59
N GLN A 226 -9.65 -24.92 -3.27
CA GLN A 226 -10.34 -26.03 -2.63
C GLN A 226 -11.66 -25.52 -2.04
N THR A 227 -12.68 -25.37 -2.88
CA THR A 227 -14.02 -24.99 -2.42
C THR A 227 -14.75 -26.18 -1.83
N LYS A 228 -15.54 -25.96 -0.77
CA LYS A 228 -16.55 -26.96 -0.35
C LYS A 228 -17.60 -27.05 -1.46
N LYS A 229 -18.02 -28.27 -1.82
CA LYS A 229 -19.14 -28.44 -2.76
C LYS A 229 -20.40 -27.79 -2.18
N LYS A 230 -21.16 -27.09 -3.03
CA LYS A 230 -22.50 -26.61 -2.68
C LYS A 230 -23.30 -27.81 -2.18
N ASP A 231 -23.85 -27.71 -0.97
CA ASP A 231 -24.67 -28.73 -0.30
C ASP A 231 -23.97 -30.02 0.21
N SER A 232 -22.63 -30.04 0.34
CA SER A 232 -21.95 -31.13 1.05
C SER A 232 -20.73 -30.67 1.88
N LYS A 233 -20.36 -31.46 2.90
CA LYS A 233 -19.10 -31.26 3.64
C LYS A 233 -17.86 -31.67 2.84
N GLU A 234 -18.04 -32.22 1.65
CA GLU A 234 -16.96 -32.73 0.81
C GLU A 234 -16.24 -31.59 0.08
N ILE A 235 -14.91 -31.60 0.10
CA ILE A 235 -14.07 -30.61 -0.58
C ILE A 235 -14.00 -30.97 -2.05
N ASP A 236 -14.38 -30.03 -2.94
CA ASP A 236 -14.16 -30.19 -4.36
C ASP A 236 -12.67 -30.00 -4.68
N ARG A 237 -11.96 -31.12 -4.85
CA ARG A 237 -10.53 -31.12 -5.18
C ARG A 237 -10.25 -30.98 -6.68
N ARG A 238 -11.27 -30.88 -7.54
CA ARG A 238 -11.09 -30.80 -9.00
C ARG A 238 -10.25 -29.60 -9.44
N ARG A 239 -10.27 -28.51 -8.66
CA ARG A 239 -9.54 -27.26 -8.91
C ARG A 239 -8.37 -27.03 -7.95
N ALA A 240 -8.00 -28.03 -7.14
CA ALA A 240 -7.03 -27.87 -6.07
C ALA A 240 -5.58 -27.69 -6.55
N ARG A 241 -5.26 -28.08 -7.79
CA ARG A 241 -3.88 -28.17 -8.26
C ARG A 241 -3.65 -27.42 -9.57
N ILE A 242 -2.52 -26.72 -9.62
CA ILE A 242 -2.00 -26.10 -10.85
C ILE A 242 -1.05 -27.09 -11.53
N LYS A 243 -1.08 -27.13 -12.87
CA LYS A 243 -0.09 -27.90 -13.65
C LYS A 243 1.31 -27.38 -13.29
N HIS A 244 2.23 -28.29 -12.96
CA HIS A 244 3.61 -27.97 -12.53
C HIS A 244 3.76 -27.29 -11.16
N SER A 245 2.75 -27.37 -10.28
CA SER A 245 2.91 -26.94 -8.87
C SER A 245 3.93 -27.82 -8.13
N GLU A 246 4.99 -27.20 -7.62
CA GLU A 246 6.00 -27.84 -6.77
C GLU A 246 5.47 -28.13 -5.34
N GLY A 247 4.60 -27.26 -4.83
CA GLY A 247 4.01 -27.33 -3.49
C GLY A 247 2.78 -28.22 -3.35
N GLY A 248 2.37 -28.93 -4.42
CA GLY A 248 1.20 -29.79 -4.41
C GLY A 248 -0.12 -29.00 -4.51
N ASP A 249 -1.10 -29.38 -3.71
CA ASP A 249 -2.45 -28.78 -3.73
C ASP A 249 -2.47 -27.43 -3.00
N ILE A 250 -3.23 -26.47 -3.54
CA ILE A 250 -3.41 -25.13 -2.97
C ILE A 250 -4.16 -25.25 -1.64
N PRO A 251 -3.71 -24.63 -0.54
CA PRO A 251 -4.36 -24.78 0.75
C PRO A 251 -5.80 -24.23 0.76
N PRO A 252 -6.70 -24.71 1.66
CA PRO A 252 -8.14 -24.43 1.60
C PRO A 252 -8.56 -22.96 1.60
N LYS A 253 -7.75 -22.07 2.19
CA LYS A 253 -8.05 -20.64 2.29
C LYS A 253 -7.54 -19.83 1.11
N TYR A 254 -6.74 -20.43 0.23
CA TYR A 254 -6.12 -19.74 -0.90
C TYR A 254 -6.86 -19.98 -2.21
N PHE A 255 -6.79 -18.97 -3.07
CA PHE A 255 -7.20 -19.04 -4.45
C PHE A 255 -6.02 -18.59 -5.32
N VAL A 256 -5.80 -19.27 -6.44
CA VAL A 256 -4.86 -18.83 -7.46
C VAL A 256 -5.62 -18.59 -8.75
N VAL A 257 -5.62 -17.34 -9.19
CA VAL A 257 -6.26 -16.94 -10.44
C VAL A 257 -5.18 -16.81 -11.50
N THR A 258 -5.31 -17.56 -12.60
CA THR A 258 -4.31 -17.56 -13.69
C THR A 258 -4.64 -16.58 -14.82
N ASN A 259 -5.91 -16.16 -14.92
CA ASN A 259 -6.39 -15.23 -15.95
C ASN A 259 -6.84 -13.90 -15.33
N ASN A 260 -6.16 -12.81 -15.68
CA ASN A 260 -6.45 -11.46 -15.18
C ASN A 260 -7.88 -10.98 -15.48
N GLN A 261 -8.55 -11.52 -16.50
CA GLN A 261 -9.93 -11.13 -16.84
C GLN A 261 -10.97 -11.68 -15.87
N LEU A 262 -10.59 -12.65 -15.04
CA LEU A 262 -11.49 -13.30 -14.09
C LEU A 262 -11.52 -12.62 -12.73
N LEU A 263 -10.71 -11.58 -12.51
CA LEU A 263 -10.76 -10.81 -11.28
C LEU A 263 -10.62 -9.31 -11.52
N ARG A 264 -11.12 -8.54 -10.56
CA ARG A 264 -10.81 -7.11 -10.45
C ARG A 264 -10.78 -6.70 -8.98
N VAL A 265 -10.02 -5.65 -8.66
CA VAL A 265 -10.04 -5.08 -7.30
C VAL A 265 -11.32 -4.28 -7.13
N LYS A 266 -12.09 -4.56 -6.08
CA LYS A 266 -13.37 -3.90 -5.80
C LYS A 266 -13.30 -2.97 -4.60
N TYR A 267 -12.56 -3.34 -3.56
CA TYR A 267 -12.36 -2.50 -2.38
C TYR A 267 -10.90 -2.42 -1.96
N LEU A 268 -10.55 -1.38 -1.21
CA LEU A 268 -9.26 -1.19 -0.56
C LEU A 268 -9.48 -0.99 0.94
N LEU A 269 -8.93 -1.89 1.75
CA LEU A 269 -8.87 -1.75 3.20
C LEU A 269 -7.56 -1.03 3.53
N VAL A 270 -7.62 0.11 4.21
CA VAL A 270 -6.44 0.92 4.54
C VAL A 270 -6.31 1.03 6.05
N TYR A 271 -5.12 0.70 6.53
CA TYR A 271 -4.74 0.74 7.94
C TYR A 271 -3.68 1.81 8.12
N SER A 272 -3.94 2.76 9.01
CA SER A 272 -3.03 3.84 9.33
C SER A 272 -2.26 3.51 10.59
N GLN A 273 -0.92 3.58 10.51
CA GLN A 273 -0.12 3.43 11.72
C GLN A 273 -0.27 4.71 12.55
N LYS A 274 -1.05 4.61 13.64
CA LYS A 274 -1.10 5.69 14.65
C LYS A 274 0.31 5.97 15.15
N GLN A 275 0.84 7.13 14.81
CA GLN A 275 2.09 7.57 15.43
C GLN A 275 1.77 7.91 16.89
N PRO A 276 2.53 7.39 17.87
CA PRO A 276 2.41 7.90 19.23
C PRO A 276 2.68 9.40 19.18
N SER A 277 1.76 10.20 19.72
CA SER A 277 1.92 11.65 19.85
C SER A 277 3.25 11.90 20.56
N ARG A 278 4.26 12.38 19.83
CA ARG A 278 5.54 12.74 20.44
C ARG A 278 5.28 13.94 21.35
N PRO A 279 5.51 13.85 22.68
CA PRO A 279 5.60 15.04 23.50
C PRO A 279 6.77 15.90 22.98
N SER A 280 6.58 17.22 23.06
CA SER A 280 7.42 18.25 22.45
C SER A 280 8.93 18.12 22.72
N SER A 281 9.68 18.05 21.60
CA SER A 281 10.94 18.73 21.26
C SER A 281 12.19 18.75 22.17
N GLN A 282 12.22 18.17 23.37
CA GLN A 282 13.47 18.18 24.17
C GLN A 282 14.26 16.85 24.14
N LEU A 283 13.60 15.69 24.01
CA LEU A 283 14.29 14.39 23.96
C LEU A 283 14.79 13.97 22.56
N SER A 284 14.48 14.72 21.50
CA SER A 284 14.73 14.26 20.12
C SER A 284 16.22 14.35 19.72
N TRP A 285 17.01 15.23 20.32
CA TRP A 285 18.43 15.37 19.97
C TRP A 285 19.25 14.17 20.45
N PHE A 286 19.04 13.74 21.71
CA PHE A 286 19.69 12.55 22.27
C PHE A 286 19.28 11.26 21.54
N SER A 287 18.02 11.14 21.15
CA SER A 287 17.54 10.00 20.36
C SER A 287 18.15 9.97 18.95
N SER A 288 18.30 11.13 18.30
CA SER A 288 18.82 11.22 16.93
C SER A 288 20.35 11.04 16.86
N HIS A 289 21.05 11.32 17.97
CA HIS A 289 22.50 11.18 18.09
C HIS A 289 22.91 10.11 19.10
N TRP A 290 22.03 9.12 19.36
CA TRP A 290 22.26 8.07 20.36
C TRP A 290 23.62 7.39 20.18
N PHE A 291 23.98 7.08 18.94
CA PHE A 291 25.28 6.50 18.62
C PHE A 291 26.45 7.41 19.02
N THR A 292 26.38 8.70 18.70
CA THR A 292 27.41 9.69 19.05
C THR A 292 27.51 9.88 20.57
N VAL A 293 26.38 9.86 21.27
CA VAL A 293 26.31 9.96 22.74
C VAL A 293 26.94 8.73 23.39
N VAL A 294 26.58 7.53 22.95
CA VAL A 294 27.17 6.27 23.45
C VAL A 294 28.66 6.21 23.17
N LEU A 295 29.10 6.61 21.99
CA LEU A 295 30.52 6.64 21.62
C LEU A 295 31.30 7.65 22.47
N SER A 296 30.73 8.83 22.71
CA SER A 296 31.36 9.86 23.54
C SER A 296 31.47 9.42 25.01
N LEU A 297 30.42 8.79 25.55
CA LEU A 297 30.44 8.22 26.91
C LEU A 297 31.46 7.10 27.05
N TYR A 298 31.60 6.25 26.02
CA TYR A 298 32.59 5.18 26.00
C TYR A 298 34.02 5.74 26.00
N LEU A 299 34.30 6.76 25.18
CA LEU A 299 35.59 7.44 25.17
C LEU A 299 35.89 8.13 26.50
N LEU A 300 34.89 8.75 27.13
CA LEU A 300 35.04 9.36 28.45
C LEU A 300 35.38 8.31 29.51
N LEU A 301 34.74 7.15 29.47
CA LEU A 301 35.02 6.04 30.38
C LEU A 301 36.45 5.52 30.22
N LEU A 302 36.93 5.38 28.98
CA LEU A 302 38.32 5.01 28.71
C LEU A 302 39.32 6.05 29.24
N LEU A 303 39.02 7.35 29.10
CA LEU A 303 39.84 8.42 29.66
C LEU A 303 39.87 8.38 31.19
N ILE A 304 38.72 8.14 31.83
CA ILE A 304 38.63 8.03 33.30
C ILE A 304 39.44 6.82 33.79
N VAL A 305 39.28 5.66 33.16
CA VAL A 305 40.07 4.45 33.50
C VAL A 305 41.55 4.70 33.29
N SER A 306 41.93 5.35 32.18
CA SER A 306 43.33 5.70 31.90
C SER A 306 43.89 6.70 32.91
N ALA A 307 43.09 7.67 33.38
CA ALA A 307 43.49 8.64 34.38
C ALA A 307 43.68 7.99 35.76
N ILE A 308 42.75 7.12 36.18
CA ILE A 308 42.84 6.36 37.44
C ILE A 308 44.05 5.43 37.44
N ASN A 309 44.36 4.83 36.29
CA ASN A 309 45.48 3.90 36.15
C ASN A 309 46.82 4.59 35.81
N SER A 310 46.83 5.92 35.70
CA SER A 310 48.05 6.69 35.47
C SER A 310 48.90 6.74 36.74
N SER A 311 50.21 6.56 36.60
CA SER A 311 51.17 6.64 37.71
C SER A 311 51.15 8.02 38.40
N ALA A 312 50.86 9.08 37.66
CA ALA A 312 50.72 10.43 38.19
C ALA A 312 49.53 10.57 39.16
N PHE A 313 48.36 10.03 38.79
CA PHE A 313 47.18 10.06 39.66
C PHE A 313 47.38 9.18 40.90
N GLN A 314 47.95 7.98 40.74
CA GLN A 314 48.28 7.12 41.89
C GLN A 314 49.29 7.77 42.84
N HIS A 315 50.29 8.50 42.31
CA HIS A 315 51.24 9.24 43.14
C HIS A 315 50.58 10.38 43.92
N VAL A 316 49.68 11.16 43.30
CA VAL A 316 48.95 12.24 43.98
C VAL A 316 47.98 11.68 45.02
N TRP A 317 47.23 10.63 44.68
CA TRP A 317 46.28 9.98 45.58
C TRP A 317 46.96 9.35 46.81
N ASN A 318 48.11 8.69 46.62
CA ASN A 318 48.89 8.14 47.72
C ASN A 318 49.53 9.21 48.62
N ARG A 319 49.76 10.42 48.07
CA ARG A 319 50.26 11.57 48.84
C ARG A 319 49.15 12.25 49.65
N ALA A 320 47.91 12.23 49.16
CA ALA A 320 46.74 12.74 49.87
C ALA A 320 46.21 11.78 50.97
N LYS A 321 46.63 10.51 50.95
CA LYS A 321 46.33 9.52 51.99
C LYS A 321 47.35 9.46 53.14
N ARG A 322 48.46 10.21 53.07
CA ARG A 322 49.41 10.35 54.18
C ARG A 322 49.05 11.50 55.09
#